data_AF-A0A9E5S8X7-F1
#
_entry.id   AF-A0A9E5S8X7-F1
#
_cell.length_a   1.000
_cell.length_b   1.000
_cell.length_c   1.000
_cell.angle_alpha   90.00
_cell.angle_beta   90.00
_cell.angle_gamma   90.00
#
_symmetry.space_group_name_H-M   'P 1'
#
loop_
_entity.id
_entity.type
_entity.pdbx_description
1 polymer ?
#
loop_
_entity_poly.entity_id
_entity_poly.type
_entity_poly.pdbx_seq_one_letter_code
_entity_poly.pdbx_strand_id
1 'polypeptide(L)'
;MTKGVTSKNDMSDQIAGGGKTSGKPSPMRFFLWFFLFFILLSGFFVLVTNGLYYWQCRPVAEAYNEAKHILKDGVPPEAEEKQERLLHYQSVIDSLKDLPSQLAVLDEQVWTFAVLLREDFQQDIPELLTRAKEGQKAVSAYFRAVEQLRATLDAFNDIGTTPPAAADTLPELADWYSRKIEVADQLVEQFDRLSEIEGIDLAGRLFSQAELGLDVVVEEVAPYRQPVIDCKDLIAQSAEVESRLDVCYACDPFAEDLKESADILAELRAEQNELLQTADTLLDQLPADLGAVFAGWRTALVGRSEFMAALNDWWHNLTLYEQSLDSAKIAKATAKRYIADSLAETNVETAYIWTRTAQTYEASMVTAIDFANIYIGRANNQIDKLTTSRSTYRPGLGLPVNLQSITKLENIDQQAFWLED
;
A
#
# COMPACT_ATOMS: atom_id res chain seq x y z
N MET A 1 8.36 -61.78 -82.39
CA MET A 1 9.83 -61.82 -82.51
C MET A 1 10.44 -61.29 -81.22
N THR A 2 11.16 -62.17 -80.53
CA THR A 2 12.31 -61.96 -79.60
C THR A 2 12.36 -60.80 -78.60
N LYS A 3 12.48 -61.21 -77.32
CA LYS A 3 13.42 -60.78 -76.25
C LYS A 3 13.36 -59.31 -75.79
N GLY A 4 13.44 -58.94 -74.51
CA GLY A 4 13.69 -59.63 -73.26
C GLY A 4 14.17 -58.62 -72.19
N VAL A 5 13.74 -58.83 -70.94
CA VAL A 5 14.54 -58.74 -69.69
C VAL A 5 15.19 -57.39 -69.27
N THR A 6 14.51 -56.76 -68.29
CA THR A 6 14.96 -56.16 -66.99
C THR A 6 15.96 -54.99 -66.86
N SER A 7 15.47 -53.97 -66.11
CA SER A 7 15.97 -53.47 -64.80
C SER A 7 16.90 -52.24 -64.70
N LYS A 8 16.36 -51.26 -63.94
CA LYS A 8 16.93 -50.36 -62.90
C LYS A 8 17.58 -49.01 -63.26
N ASN A 9 16.96 -47.98 -62.64
CA ASN A 9 17.49 -46.78 -61.97
C ASN A 9 18.28 -45.77 -62.83
N ASP A 10 18.18 -44.45 -62.67
CA ASP A 10 17.82 -43.60 -61.53
C ASP A 10 17.51 -42.15 -62.01
N MET A 11 17.15 -41.27 -61.07
CA MET A 11 16.92 -39.80 -61.14
C MET A 11 15.51 -39.34 -61.55
N SER A 12 14.63 -39.00 -60.59
CA SER A 12 14.53 -37.73 -59.78
C SER A 12 13.95 -36.59 -60.62
N ASP A 13 12.93 -35.82 -60.23
CA ASP A 13 12.32 -35.59 -58.93
C ASP A 13 11.01 -34.81 -59.19
N GLN A 14 10.03 -35.01 -58.29
CA GLN A 14 9.14 -33.96 -57.77
C GLN A 14 8.02 -33.36 -58.66
N ILE A 15 6.78 -33.15 -58.21
CA ILE A 15 6.14 -33.08 -56.86
C ILE A 15 4.69 -33.57 -57.07
N ALA A 16 4.29 -34.71 -56.49
CA ALA A 16 3.57 -34.88 -55.21
C ALA A 16 2.20 -34.16 -55.15
N GLY A 17 1.09 -34.76 -54.73
CA GLY A 17 0.72 -36.08 -54.19
C GLY A 17 -0.81 -36.02 -54.00
N GLY A 18 -1.60 -37.04 -54.33
CA GLY A 18 -1.86 -38.23 -53.50
C GLY A 18 -3.05 -37.95 -52.55
N GLY A 19 -4.09 -38.77 -52.38
CA GLY A 19 -4.44 -40.08 -52.91
C GLY A 19 -5.70 -40.60 -52.17
N LYS A 20 -6.58 -41.27 -52.93
CA LYS A 20 -7.43 -42.43 -52.59
C LYS A 20 -8.22 -42.46 -51.25
N THR A 21 -9.54 -42.28 -51.41
CA THR A 21 -10.65 -43.13 -50.90
C THR A 21 -10.46 -43.82 -49.54
N SER A 22 -10.95 -43.21 -48.46
CA SER A 22 -11.21 -43.87 -47.19
C SER A 22 -12.71 -43.86 -46.86
N GLY A 23 -13.25 -45.05 -46.57
CA GLY A 23 -14.62 -45.21 -46.08
C GLY A 23 -14.75 -44.58 -44.70
N LYS A 24 -15.53 -43.49 -44.61
CA LYS A 24 -15.77 -42.77 -43.37
C LYS A 24 -16.50 -43.66 -42.35
N PRO A 25 -15.96 -43.92 -41.15
CA PRO A 25 -16.74 -44.52 -40.08
C PRO A 25 -17.80 -43.51 -39.62
N SER A 26 -19.05 -43.96 -39.43
CA SER A 26 -20.10 -43.08 -38.91
C SER A 26 -19.68 -42.52 -37.53
N PRO A 27 -19.88 -41.23 -37.24
CA PRO A 27 -19.44 -40.61 -35.99
C PRO A 27 -20.01 -41.30 -34.74
N MET A 28 -21.20 -41.90 -34.84
CA MET A 28 -21.82 -42.69 -33.77
C MET A 28 -21.06 -44.00 -33.47
N ARG A 29 -20.49 -44.65 -34.49
CA ARG A 29 -19.65 -45.86 -34.32
C ARG A 29 -18.26 -45.52 -33.80
N PHE A 30 -17.69 -44.39 -34.18
CA PHE A 30 -16.41 -43.92 -33.62
C PHE A 30 -16.56 -43.53 -32.15
N PHE A 31 -17.65 -42.84 -31.80
CA PHE A 31 -17.96 -42.50 -30.40
C PHE A 31 -18.23 -43.76 -29.57
N LEU A 32 -18.98 -44.75 -30.10
CA LEU A 32 -19.23 -46.00 -29.39
C LEU A 32 -17.94 -46.81 -29.18
N TRP A 33 -17.05 -46.84 -30.18
CA TRP A 33 -15.74 -47.49 -30.05
C TRP A 33 -14.83 -46.75 -29.06
N PHE A 34 -14.82 -45.42 -29.09
CA PHE A 34 -14.08 -44.61 -28.13
C PHE A 34 -14.61 -44.81 -26.71
N PHE A 35 -15.93 -44.85 -26.53
CA PHE A 35 -16.57 -45.06 -25.23
C PHE A 35 -16.36 -46.48 -24.69
N LEU A 36 -16.45 -47.51 -25.54
CA LEU A 36 -16.11 -48.89 -25.19
C LEU A 36 -14.62 -49.03 -24.84
N PHE A 37 -13.74 -48.38 -25.61
CA PHE A 37 -12.32 -48.33 -25.30
C PHE A 37 -12.07 -47.62 -23.98
N PHE A 38 -12.77 -46.52 -23.68
CA PHE A 38 -12.65 -45.79 -22.42
C PHE A 38 -13.17 -46.59 -21.21
N ILE A 39 -14.28 -47.32 -21.36
CA ILE A 39 -14.81 -48.22 -20.31
C ILE A 39 -13.87 -49.42 -20.08
N LEU A 40 -13.30 -49.97 -21.16
CA LEU A 40 -12.32 -51.05 -21.04
C LEU A 40 -11.01 -50.54 -20.45
N LEU A 41 -10.57 -49.32 -20.78
CA LEU A 41 -9.40 -48.69 -20.20
C LEU A 41 -9.64 -48.35 -18.73
N SER A 42 -10.84 -47.86 -18.35
CA SER A 42 -11.19 -47.58 -16.95
C SER A 42 -11.38 -48.85 -16.15
N GLY A 43 -11.96 -49.90 -16.75
CA GLY A 43 -12.07 -51.23 -16.14
C GLY A 43 -10.69 -51.86 -15.94
N PHE A 44 -9.79 -51.75 -16.93
CA PHE A 44 -8.40 -52.19 -16.83
C PHE A 44 -7.61 -51.33 -15.83
N PHE A 45 -7.85 -50.02 -15.78
CA PHE A 45 -7.23 -49.13 -14.80
C PHE A 45 -7.68 -49.50 -13.38
N VAL A 46 -8.96 -49.78 -13.15
CA VAL A 46 -9.49 -50.26 -11.86
C VAL A 46 -8.99 -51.67 -11.53
N LEU A 47 -8.80 -52.56 -12.50
CA LEU A 47 -8.25 -53.91 -12.29
C LEU A 47 -6.75 -53.90 -12.04
N VAL A 48 -6.02 -52.97 -12.66
CA VAL A 48 -4.58 -52.77 -12.47
C VAL A 48 -4.32 -52.02 -11.17
N THR A 49 -5.10 -50.99 -10.81
CA THR A 49 -4.96 -50.30 -9.52
C THR A 49 -5.46 -51.16 -8.37
N ASN A 50 -6.59 -51.86 -8.48
CA ASN A 50 -7.00 -52.81 -7.43
C ASN A 50 -6.15 -54.09 -7.43
N GLY A 51 -5.58 -54.49 -8.57
CA GLY A 51 -4.67 -55.64 -8.66
C GLY A 51 -3.30 -55.33 -8.05
N LEU A 52 -2.76 -54.13 -8.30
CA LEU A 52 -1.56 -53.59 -7.63
C LEU A 52 -1.83 -53.33 -6.15
N TYR A 53 -2.99 -52.78 -5.79
CA TYR A 53 -3.41 -52.60 -4.40
C TYR A 53 -3.55 -53.95 -3.69
N TYR A 54 -4.15 -54.96 -4.33
CA TYR A 54 -4.24 -56.31 -3.78
C TYR A 54 -2.87 -56.98 -3.67
N TRP A 55 -1.97 -56.83 -4.65
CA TRP A 55 -0.62 -57.40 -4.61
C TRP A 55 0.33 -56.66 -3.65
N GLN A 56 0.14 -55.36 -3.42
CA GLN A 56 0.94 -54.56 -2.49
C GLN A 56 0.41 -54.65 -1.07
N CYS A 57 -0.91 -54.74 -0.87
CA CYS A 57 -1.53 -54.86 0.45
C CYS A 57 -1.61 -56.30 0.95
N ARG A 58 -1.57 -57.33 0.08
CA ARG A 58 -1.61 -58.73 0.53
C ARG A 58 -0.40 -59.15 1.38
N PRO A 59 0.86 -58.83 1.03
CA PRO A 59 2.01 -59.11 1.89
C PRO A 59 1.91 -58.38 3.23
N VAL A 60 1.36 -57.16 3.23
CA VAL A 60 1.17 -56.35 4.45
C VAL A 60 0.01 -56.87 5.30
N ALA A 61 -1.07 -57.32 4.68
CA ALA A 61 -2.19 -57.95 5.39
C ALA A 61 -1.83 -59.35 5.90
N GLU A 62 -1.01 -60.10 5.18
CA GLU A 62 -0.45 -61.39 5.62
C GLU A 62 0.53 -61.16 6.79
N ALA A 63 1.49 -60.23 6.67
CA ALA A 63 2.40 -59.86 7.77
C ALA A 63 1.68 -59.27 8.99
N TYR A 64 0.64 -58.45 8.78
CA TYR A 64 -0.20 -57.92 9.85
C TYR A 64 -1.03 -59.02 10.52
N ASN A 65 -1.61 -59.95 9.75
CA ASN A 65 -2.36 -61.08 10.31
C ASN A 65 -1.44 -62.11 10.99
N GLU A 66 -0.21 -62.28 10.52
CA GLU A 66 0.82 -63.12 11.14
C GLU A 66 1.33 -62.49 12.44
N ALA A 67 1.66 -61.19 12.44
CA ALA A 67 1.97 -60.45 13.66
C ALA A 67 0.80 -60.47 14.66
N LYS A 68 -0.44 -60.35 14.17
CA LYS A 68 -1.66 -60.48 14.99
C LYS A 68 -1.86 -61.90 15.52
N HIS A 69 -1.46 -62.94 14.78
CA HIS A 69 -1.49 -64.32 15.26
C HIS A 69 -0.41 -64.57 16.33
N ILE A 70 0.82 -64.12 16.09
CA ILE A 70 1.94 -64.17 17.04
C ILE A 70 1.59 -63.44 18.34
N LEU A 71 0.92 -62.29 18.25
CA LEU A 71 0.43 -61.53 19.41
C LEU A 71 -0.79 -62.16 20.11
N LYS A 72 -1.59 -62.95 19.40
CA LYS A 72 -2.78 -63.63 19.95
C LYS A 72 -2.43 -64.94 20.64
N ASP A 73 -1.35 -65.59 20.23
CA ASP A 73 -0.82 -66.80 20.87
C ASP A 73 -0.08 -66.49 22.17
N GLY A 74 0.18 -65.20 22.46
CA GLY A 74 0.85 -64.75 23.67
C GLY A 74 2.35 -65.10 23.69
N VAL A 75 3.07 -64.58 24.69
CA VAL A 75 4.50 -64.85 24.89
C VAL A 75 4.72 -66.37 24.98
N PRO A 76 5.77 -66.95 24.35
CA PRO A 76 6.10 -68.35 24.53
C PRO A 76 6.18 -68.67 26.03
N PRO A 77 5.58 -69.78 26.50
CA PRO A 77 5.51 -70.11 27.93
C PRO A 77 6.89 -70.32 28.60
N GLU A 78 7.98 -70.21 27.84
CA GLU A 78 9.37 -70.42 28.27
C GLU A 78 10.12 -69.09 28.59
N ALA A 79 9.55 -67.91 28.30
CA ALA A 79 10.23 -66.62 28.49
C ALA A 79 9.89 -65.96 29.84
N GLU A 80 10.62 -66.35 30.89
CA GLU A 80 10.42 -65.84 32.26
C GLU A 80 10.96 -64.40 32.45
N GLU A 81 11.95 -63.94 31.67
CA GLU A 81 12.61 -62.62 31.88
C GLU A 81 12.14 -61.49 30.94
N LYS A 82 12.00 -60.28 31.50
CA LYS A 82 11.55 -59.03 30.84
C LYS A 82 12.40 -58.64 29.61
N GLN A 83 13.69 -58.98 29.63
CA GLN A 83 14.64 -58.62 28.57
C GLN A 83 14.38 -59.43 27.28
N GLU A 84 13.99 -60.69 27.40
CA GLU A 84 13.69 -61.56 26.26
C GLU A 84 12.36 -61.18 25.60
N ARG A 85 11.39 -60.71 26.39
CA ARG A 85 10.13 -60.15 25.88
C ARG A 85 10.38 -58.86 25.09
N LEU A 86 11.22 -57.97 25.60
CA LEU A 86 11.61 -56.75 24.89
C LEU A 86 12.34 -57.06 23.57
N LEU A 87 13.24 -58.06 23.55
CA LEU A 87 13.92 -58.50 22.33
C LEU A 87 12.95 -59.12 21.31
N HIS A 88 11.96 -59.88 21.78
CA HIS A 88 10.91 -60.43 20.92
C HIS A 88 10.04 -59.32 20.29
N TYR A 89 9.62 -58.32 21.08
CA TYR A 89 8.87 -57.18 20.55
C TYR A 89 9.71 -56.28 19.65
N GLN A 90 11.00 -56.09 19.96
CA GLN A 90 11.93 -55.36 19.11
C GLN A 90 12.10 -56.05 17.75
N SER A 91 12.20 -57.38 17.73
CA SER A 91 12.25 -58.18 16.49
C SER A 91 10.99 -58.05 15.63
N VAL A 92 9.81 -57.88 16.24
CA VAL A 92 8.55 -57.63 15.51
C VAL A 92 8.48 -56.19 15.01
N ILE A 93 9.03 -55.22 15.74
CA ILE A 93 9.12 -53.82 15.30
C ILE A 93 10.12 -53.67 14.14
N ASP A 94 11.26 -54.37 14.20
CA ASP A 94 12.29 -54.31 13.17
C ASP A 94 11.80 -55.00 11.87
N SER A 95 10.99 -56.06 11.95
CA SER A 95 10.36 -56.66 10.76
C SER A 95 9.28 -55.79 10.12
N LEU A 96 8.65 -54.90 10.89
CA LEU A 96 7.68 -53.90 10.39
C LEU A 96 8.36 -52.63 9.86
N LYS A 97 9.58 -52.32 10.31
CA LYS A 97 10.39 -51.17 9.88
C LYS A 97 10.91 -51.30 8.44
N ASP A 98 11.09 -52.52 7.96
CA ASP A 98 11.57 -52.85 6.59
C ASP A 98 10.51 -52.67 5.48
N LEU A 99 9.43 -51.93 5.76
CA LEU A 99 8.31 -51.67 4.85
C LEU A 99 8.13 -50.16 4.54
N PRO A 100 9.18 -49.42 4.09
CA PRO A 100 9.22 -47.96 4.20
C PRO A 100 8.38 -47.22 3.14
N SER A 101 7.74 -47.92 2.20
CA SER A 101 6.95 -47.28 1.13
C SER A 101 5.44 -47.32 1.34
N GLN A 102 4.94 -48.00 2.37
CA GLN A 102 3.49 -48.10 2.65
C GLN A 102 3.03 -47.39 3.93
N LEU A 103 3.96 -46.93 4.77
CA LEU A 103 3.68 -46.18 6.01
C LEU A 103 3.30 -44.71 5.79
N ALA A 104 3.56 -44.14 4.62
CA ALA A 104 3.16 -42.76 4.30
C ALA A 104 1.62 -42.55 4.27
N VAL A 105 0.85 -43.64 4.16
CA VAL A 105 -0.63 -43.62 4.26
C VAL A 105 -1.11 -43.81 5.70
N LEU A 106 -0.21 -44.19 6.62
CA LEU A 106 -0.49 -44.45 8.04
C LEU A 106 0.00 -43.34 8.98
N ASP A 107 0.62 -42.27 8.45
CA ASP A 107 1.08 -41.11 9.23
C ASP A 107 -0.09 -40.34 9.89
N GLU A 108 -1.35 -40.62 9.51
CA GLU A 108 -2.56 -40.15 10.20
C GLU A 108 -3.02 -41.06 11.37
N GLN A 109 -2.36 -42.19 11.65
CA GLN A 109 -2.85 -43.20 12.59
C GLN A 109 -1.80 -43.76 13.56
N VAL A 110 -0.94 -42.90 14.12
CA VAL A 110 -0.11 -43.25 15.29
C VAL A 110 -0.99 -43.71 16.49
N TRP A 111 -2.28 -43.38 16.49
CA TRP A 111 -3.28 -43.78 17.48
C TRP A 111 -3.56 -45.28 17.60
N THR A 112 -3.26 -46.11 16.61
CA THR A 112 -3.74 -47.51 16.58
C THR A 112 -2.82 -48.49 17.33
N PHE A 113 -1.57 -48.12 17.61
CA PHE A 113 -0.62 -49.00 18.32
C PHE A 113 -0.75 -48.97 19.86
N ALA A 114 -1.40 -47.96 20.42
CA ALA A 114 -1.60 -47.85 21.88
C ALA A 114 -2.56 -48.92 22.45
N VAL A 115 -3.33 -49.61 21.60
CA VAL A 115 -4.36 -50.57 22.03
C VAL A 115 -3.80 -51.98 22.29
N LEU A 116 -2.57 -52.28 21.87
CA LEU A 116 -1.96 -53.62 21.97
C LEU A 116 -1.11 -53.87 23.24
N LEU A 117 -0.85 -52.85 24.08
CA LEU A 117 -0.04 -52.97 25.32
C LEU A 117 -0.89 -53.20 26.59
N ARG A 118 -1.93 -54.03 26.47
CA ARG A 118 -3.15 -53.97 27.30
C ARG A 118 -3.03 -54.46 28.76
N GLU A 119 -1.90 -55.02 29.20
CA GLU A 119 -1.80 -55.58 30.57
C GLU A 119 -0.91 -54.79 31.54
N ASP A 120 0.04 -53.97 31.07
CA ASP A 120 0.89 -53.16 31.97
C ASP A 120 0.44 -51.69 32.10
N PHE A 121 -0.46 -51.18 31.24
CA PHE A 121 -0.85 -49.77 31.17
C PHE A 121 -2.27 -49.43 31.67
N GLN A 122 -2.97 -50.35 32.35
CA GLN A 122 -4.36 -50.11 32.81
C GLN A 122 -4.55 -48.86 33.68
N GLN A 123 -3.52 -48.43 34.42
CA GLN A 123 -3.57 -47.21 35.23
C GLN A 123 -3.36 -45.92 34.41
N ASP A 124 -2.66 -45.99 33.27
CA ASP A 124 -2.26 -44.82 32.46
C ASP A 124 -3.16 -44.60 31.22
N ILE A 125 -3.97 -45.60 30.83
CA ILE A 125 -4.91 -45.52 29.70
C ILE A 125 -5.84 -44.29 29.77
N PRO A 126 -6.43 -43.91 30.92
CA PRO A 126 -7.27 -42.71 31.01
C PRO A 126 -6.49 -41.42 30.73
N GLU A 127 -5.24 -41.34 31.18
CA GLU A 127 -4.37 -40.19 30.95
C GLU A 127 -3.94 -40.11 29.48
N LEU A 128 -3.56 -41.25 28.87
CA LEU A 128 -3.24 -41.34 27.45
C LEU A 128 -4.44 -40.96 26.56
N LEU A 129 -5.65 -41.41 26.90
CA LEU A 129 -6.90 -41.03 26.21
C LEU A 129 -7.24 -39.53 26.39
N THR A 130 -6.84 -38.92 27.50
CA THR A 130 -7.04 -37.49 27.75
C THR A 130 -6.08 -36.66 26.92
N ARG A 131 -4.78 -36.99 26.96
CA ARG A 131 -3.75 -36.39 26.10
C ARG A 131 -4.07 -36.57 24.61
N ALA A 132 -4.71 -37.68 24.24
CA ALA A 132 -5.19 -37.90 22.88
C ALA A 132 -6.23 -36.90 22.41
N LYS A 133 -7.23 -36.65 23.26
CA LYS A 133 -8.29 -35.70 22.96
C LYS A 133 -7.75 -34.28 22.93
N GLU A 134 -6.81 -33.96 23.81
CA GLU A 134 -6.12 -32.67 23.84
C GLU A 134 -5.28 -32.47 22.58
N GLY A 135 -4.47 -33.44 22.18
CA GLY A 135 -3.70 -33.40 20.93
C GLY A 135 -4.59 -33.31 19.68
N GLN A 136 -5.69 -34.08 19.62
CA GLN A 136 -6.64 -33.99 18.51
C GLN A 136 -7.30 -32.60 18.43
N LYS A 137 -7.66 -32.02 19.58
CA LYS A 137 -8.21 -30.66 19.66
C LYS A 137 -7.19 -29.62 19.23
N ALA A 138 -5.94 -29.74 19.67
CA ALA A 138 -4.83 -28.87 19.30
C ALA A 138 -4.54 -28.90 17.80
N VAL A 139 -4.44 -30.10 17.20
CA VAL A 139 -4.25 -30.28 15.74
C VAL A 139 -5.41 -29.66 14.95
N SER A 140 -6.65 -29.89 15.39
CA SER A 140 -7.83 -29.33 14.71
C SER A 140 -7.87 -27.79 14.81
N ALA A 141 -7.45 -27.22 15.93
CA ALA A 141 -7.34 -25.77 16.12
C ALA A 141 -6.20 -25.20 15.26
N TYR A 142 -5.06 -25.89 15.21
CA TYR A 142 -3.89 -25.52 14.43
C TYR A 142 -4.20 -25.45 12.93
N PHE A 143 -4.79 -26.51 12.35
CA PHE A 143 -5.11 -26.49 10.92
C PHE A 143 -6.17 -25.44 10.56
N ARG A 144 -7.13 -25.17 11.45
CA ARG A 144 -8.08 -24.05 11.26
C ARG A 144 -7.38 -22.70 11.25
N ALA A 145 -6.42 -22.49 12.15
CA ALA A 145 -5.63 -21.26 12.20
C ALA A 145 -4.72 -21.13 10.96
N VAL A 146 -4.14 -22.22 10.47
CA VAL A 146 -3.38 -22.25 9.21
C VAL A 146 -4.27 -21.93 8.00
N GLU A 147 -5.53 -22.40 7.96
CA GLU A 147 -6.49 -22.03 6.91
C GLU A 147 -6.79 -20.52 6.92
N GLN A 148 -6.93 -19.92 8.11
CA GLN A 148 -7.10 -18.46 8.24
C GLN A 148 -5.86 -17.71 7.76
N LEU A 149 -4.66 -18.19 8.13
CA LEU A 149 -3.40 -17.61 7.68
C LEU A 149 -3.27 -17.65 6.15
N ARG A 150 -3.66 -18.76 5.51
CA ARG A 150 -3.70 -18.87 4.04
C ARG A 150 -4.67 -17.87 3.41
N ALA A 151 -5.84 -17.68 3.98
CA ALA A 151 -6.78 -16.67 3.49
C ALA A 151 -6.22 -15.24 3.59
N THR A 152 -5.50 -14.92 4.68
CA THR A 152 -4.79 -13.64 4.81
C THR A 152 -3.64 -13.51 3.80
N LEU A 153 -2.94 -14.62 3.50
CA LEU A 153 -1.86 -14.66 2.51
C LEU A 153 -2.39 -14.42 1.10
N ASP A 154 -3.54 -14.99 0.77
CA ASP A 154 -4.26 -14.71 -0.48
C ASP A 154 -4.62 -13.21 -0.56
N ALA A 155 -5.10 -12.61 0.54
CA ALA A 155 -5.39 -11.18 0.59
C ALA A 155 -4.13 -10.30 0.41
N PHE A 156 -2.97 -10.72 0.93
CA PHE A 156 -1.69 -10.05 0.67
C PHE A 156 -1.32 -10.10 -0.81
N ASN A 157 -1.45 -11.28 -1.43
CA ASN A 157 -1.17 -11.48 -2.85
C ASN A 157 -2.14 -10.69 -3.75
N ASP A 158 -3.41 -10.57 -3.36
CA ASP A 158 -4.44 -9.80 -4.07
C ASP A 158 -4.15 -8.29 -4.10
N ILE A 159 -3.40 -7.75 -3.13
CA ILE A 159 -2.93 -6.35 -3.16
C ILE A 159 -1.94 -6.13 -4.32
N GLY A 160 -1.22 -7.18 -4.72
CA GLY A 160 -0.26 -7.17 -5.81
C GLY A 160 1.14 -6.69 -5.40
N THR A 161 2.11 -6.87 -6.30
CA THR A 161 3.53 -6.48 -6.10
C THR A 161 3.83 -5.07 -6.57
N THR A 162 2.90 -4.44 -7.29
CA THR A 162 3.06 -3.07 -7.81
C THR A 162 1.85 -2.22 -7.42
N PRO A 163 2.07 -0.94 -7.11
CA PRO A 163 0.98 0.00 -6.87
C PRO A 163 0.03 0.06 -8.07
N PRO A 164 -1.26 0.36 -7.85
CA PRO A 164 -2.20 0.58 -8.94
C PRO A 164 -1.69 1.71 -9.85
N ALA A 165 -1.86 1.58 -11.16
CA ALA A 165 -1.53 2.64 -12.12
C ALA A 165 -2.32 3.96 -11.91
N ALA A 166 -3.28 3.96 -10.97
CA ALA A 166 -4.06 5.13 -10.59
C ALA A 166 -3.51 5.82 -9.32
N ALA A 167 -2.54 5.24 -8.61
CA ALA A 167 -1.89 5.85 -7.46
C ALA A 167 -0.82 6.85 -7.95
N ASP A 168 -1.29 7.98 -8.48
CA ASP A 168 -0.46 9.02 -9.09
C ASP A 168 0.07 10.02 -8.04
N THR A 169 -0.50 9.99 -6.82
CA THR A 169 -0.15 10.91 -5.73
C THR A 169 0.54 10.19 -4.56
N LEU A 170 1.39 10.91 -3.84
CA LEU A 170 2.10 10.37 -2.67
C LEU A 170 1.14 9.83 -1.59
N PRO A 171 0.02 10.49 -1.23
CA PRO A 171 -0.93 9.95 -0.26
C PRO A 171 -1.52 8.59 -0.68
N GLU A 172 -1.94 8.45 -1.93
CA GLU A 172 -2.49 7.18 -2.45
C GLU A 172 -1.45 6.06 -2.43
N LEU A 173 -0.21 6.39 -2.80
CA LEU A 173 0.89 5.45 -2.79
C LEU A 173 1.27 5.01 -1.36
N ALA A 174 1.36 5.97 -0.43
CA ALA A 174 1.64 5.70 0.98
C ALA A 174 0.56 4.84 1.62
N ASP A 175 -0.72 5.09 1.31
CA ASP A 175 -1.83 4.27 1.80
C ASP A 175 -1.81 2.85 1.22
N TRP A 176 -1.43 2.68 -0.04
CA TRP A 176 -1.27 1.35 -0.64
C TRP A 176 -0.17 0.54 0.06
N TYR A 177 1.03 1.10 0.25
CA TYR A 177 2.09 0.40 0.99
C TYR A 177 1.71 0.18 2.46
N SER A 178 1.05 1.16 3.09
CA SER A 178 0.58 1.03 4.48
C SER A 178 -0.36 -0.16 4.64
N ARG A 179 -1.32 -0.34 3.73
CA ARG A 179 -2.22 -1.50 3.73
C ARG A 179 -1.45 -2.81 3.54
N LYS A 180 -0.45 -2.81 2.65
CA LYS A 180 0.37 -3.99 2.39
C LYS A 180 1.20 -4.40 3.61
N ILE A 181 1.80 -3.42 4.28
CA ILE A 181 2.55 -3.60 5.53
C ILE A 181 1.62 -4.12 6.64
N GLU A 182 0.41 -3.55 6.77
CA GLU A 182 -0.57 -3.98 7.78
C GLU A 182 -0.98 -5.45 7.61
N VAL A 183 -1.24 -5.88 6.37
CA VAL A 183 -1.58 -7.30 6.11
C VAL A 183 -0.38 -8.21 6.37
N ALA A 184 0.85 -7.78 6.05
CA ALA A 184 2.05 -8.52 6.39
C ALA A 184 2.24 -8.65 7.92
N ASP A 185 1.96 -7.61 8.69
CA ASP A 185 2.01 -7.65 10.15
C ASP A 185 0.96 -8.60 10.73
N GLN A 186 -0.26 -8.58 10.19
CA GLN A 186 -1.31 -9.53 10.57
C GLN A 186 -0.90 -10.98 10.28
N LEU A 187 -0.20 -11.25 9.17
CA LEU A 187 0.32 -12.58 8.86
C LEU A 187 1.35 -13.08 9.87
N VAL A 188 2.29 -12.21 10.27
CA VAL A 188 3.30 -12.54 11.29
C VAL A 188 2.62 -12.79 12.64
N GLU A 189 1.70 -11.92 13.05
CA GLU A 189 0.96 -12.07 14.30
C GLU A 189 0.12 -13.37 14.33
N GLN A 190 -0.56 -13.69 13.22
CA GLN A 190 -1.33 -14.94 13.09
C GLN A 190 -0.42 -16.16 13.17
N PHE A 191 0.77 -16.09 12.59
CA PHE A 191 1.76 -17.17 12.67
C PHE A 191 2.27 -17.36 14.10
N ASP A 192 2.64 -16.28 14.79
CA ASP A 192 3.16 -16.34 16.15
C ASP A 192 2.12 -16.94 17.12
N ARG A 193 0.84 -16.60 16.94
CA ARG A 193 -0.29 -17.19 17.69
C ARG A 193 -0.47 -18.69 17.51
N LEU A 194 0.07 -19.29 16.45
CA LEU A 194 0.02 -20.76 16.29
C LEU A 194 0.75 -21.47 17.43
N SER A 195 1.80 -20.85 17.98
CA SER A 195 2.56 -21.38 19.11
C SER A 195 1.83 -21.27 20.45
N GLU A 196 0.77 -20.45 20.53
CA GLU A 196 -0.03 -20.21 21.74
C GLU A 196 -1.21 -21.21 21.87
N ILE A 197 -1.42 -22.08 20.88
CA ILE A 197 -2.49 -23.06 20.91
C ILE A 197 -2.26 -24.06 22.06
N GLU A 198 -3.26 -24.21 22.92
CA GLU A 198 -3.21 -25.14 24.05
C GLU A 198 -2.97 -26.58 23.57
N GLY A 199 -1.93 -27.23 24.11
CA GLY A 199 -1.57 -28.60 23.75
C GLY A 199 -0.88 -28.74 22.38
N ILE A 200 -0.36 -27.66 21.81
CA ILE A 200 0.30 -27.68 20.49
C ILE A 200 1.57 -28.55 20.47
N ASP A 201 2.21 -28.77 21.61
CA ASP A 201 3.32 -29.71 21.79
C ASP A 201 2.93 -31.16 21.47
N LEU A 202 1.63 -31.49 21.55
CA LEU A 202 1.07 -32.79 21.19
C LEU A 202 0.74 -32.90 19.70
N ALA A 203 0.80 -31.80 18.94
CA ALA A 203 0.39 -31.75 17.52
C ALA A 203 1.46 -32.27 16.55
N GLY A 204 2.68 -32.59 17.03
CA GLY A 204 3.75 -33.14 16.20
C GLY A 204 4.49 -32.06 15.41
N ARG A 205 4.64 -32.24 14.08
CA ARG A 205 5.37 -31.29 13.23
C ARG A 205 4.50 -30.07 12.92
N LEU A 206 5.00 -28.89 13.27
CA LEU A 206 4.41 -27.60 12.91
C LEU A 206 5.06 -27.08 11.61
N PHE A 207 4.29 -26.34 10.80
CA PHE A 207 4.82 -25.60 9.66
C PHE A 207 5.75 -24.49 10.13
N SER A 208 6.87 -24.34 9.42
CA SER A 208 7.79 -23.21 9.53
C SER A 208 7.32 -22.00 8.71
N GLN A 209 7.87 -20.82 8.99
CA GLN A 209 7.58 -19.59 8.22
C GLN A 209 7.87 -19.76 6.73
N ALA A 210 9.00 -20.40 6.39
CA ALA A 210 9.39 -20.67 5.00
C ALA A 210 8.43 -21.62 4.28
N GLU A 211 7.88 -22.62 4.97
CA GLU A 211 6.87 -23.51 4.38
C GLU A 211 5.53 -22.81 4.11
N LEU A 212 5.28 -21.70 4.79
CA LEU A 212 4.11 -20.84 4.57
C LEU A 212 4.43 -19.61 3.70
N GLY A 213 5.68 -19.43 3.26
CA GLY A 213 6.13 -18.30 2.45
C GLY A 213 6.12 -16.94 3.15
N LEU A 214 6.10 -16.92 4.49
CA LEU A 214 6.03 -15.69 5.28
C LEU A 214 7.34 -14.91 5.29
N ASP A 215 8.46 -15.61 5.13
CA ASP A 215 9.80 -15.01 4.97
C ASP A 215 9.85 -14.07 3.76
N VAL A 216 9.31 -14.51 2.62
CA VAL A 216 9.23 -13.71 1.39
C VAL A 216 8.37 -12.45 1.61
N VAL A 217 7.22 -12.59 2.29
CA VAL A 217 6.32 -11.47 2.60
C VAL A 217 7.02 -10.43 3.47
N VAL A 218 7.73 -10.87 4.52
CA VAL A 218 8.46 -9.98 5.43
C VAL A 218 9.60 -9.27 4.69
N GLU A 219 10.37 -9.99 3.88
CA GLU A 219 11.45 -9.41 3.07
C GLU A 219 10.94 -8.38 2.06
N GLU A 220 9.77 -8.63 1.44
CA GLU A 220 9.18 -7.72 0.45
C GLU A 220 8.77 -6.38 1.06
N VAL A 221 8.19 -6.37 2.27
CA VAL A 221 7.73 -5.13 2.91
C VAL A 221 8.81 -4.42 3.73
N ALA A 222 9.89 -5.11 4.12
CA ALA A 222 10.92 -4.58 5.01
C ALA A 222 11.49 -3.21 4.57
N PRO A 223 11.80 -2.98 3.28
CA PRO A 223 12.35 -1.69 2.82
C PRO A 223 11.38 -0.51 2.96
N TYR A 224 10.07 -0.76 3.05
CA TYR A 224 9.03 0.27 3.03
C TYR A 224 8.49 0.63 4.41
N ARG A 225 8.73 -0.21 5.43
CA ARG A 225 8.13 -0.05 6.77
C ARG A 225 8.34 1.34 7.38
N GLN A 226 9.60 1.74 7.58
CA GLN A 226 9.90 3.05 8.15
C GLN A 226 9.63 4.19 7.16
N PRO A 227 10.06 4.10 5.88
CA PRO A 227 9.80 5.16 4.90
C PRO A 227 8.33 5.55 4.73
N VAL A 228 7.41 4.58 4.76
CA VAL A 228 5.97 4.85 4.62
C VAL A 228 5.42 5.55 5.86
N ILE A 229 5.86 5.16 7.05
CA ILE A 229 5.49 5.86 8.30
C ILE A 229 5.94 7.31 8.22
N ASP A 230 7.21 7.54 7.89
CA ASP A 230 7.79 8.88 7.79
C ASP A 230 7.06 9.73 6.73
N CYS A 231 6.72 9.14 5.59
CA CYS A 231 5.92 9.81 4.55
C CYS A 231 4.53 10.20 5.06
N LYS A 232 3.83 9.31 5.76
CA LYS A 232 2.47 9.58 6.27
C LYS A 232 2.48 10.66 7.34
N ASP A 233 3.46 10.64 8.24
CA ASP A 233 3.62 11.68 9.25
C ASP A 233 3.87 13.05 8.59
N LEU A 234 4.73 13.09 7.56
CA LEU A 234 5.02 14.31 6.81
C LEU A 234 3.82 14.81 5.99
N ILE A 235 3.04 13.91 5.40
CA ILE A 235 1.78 14.25 4.72
C ILE A 235 0.78 14.86 5.71
N ALA A 236 0.63 14.27 6.89
CA ALA A 236 -0.28 14.76 7.92
C ALA A 236 0.13 16.17 8.41
N GLN A 237 1.41 16.38 8.68
CA GLN A 237 1.94 17.71 9.04
C GLN A 237 1.72 18.72 7.91
N SER A 238 1.96 18.32 6.65
CA SER A 238 1.74 19.18 5.49
C SER A 238 0.26 19.54 5.30
N ALA A 239 -0.66 18.63 5.60
CA ALA A 239 -2.10 18.88 5.53
C ALA A 239 -2.54 19.90 6.60
N GLU A 240 -1.97 19.85 7.80
CA GLU A 240 -2.23 20.84 8.85
C GLU A 240 -1.75 22.24 8.44
N VAL A 241 -0.54 22.34 7.87
CA VAL A 241 -0.01 23.60 7.31
C VAL A 241 -0.93 24.15 6.22
N GLU A 242 -1.44 23.29 5.32
CA GLU A 242 -2.38 23.74 4.29
C GLU A 242 -3.70 24.24 4.89
N SER A 243 -4.27 23.52 5.87
CA SER A 243 -5.52 23.90 6.53
C SER A 243 -5.42 25.29 7.14
N ARG A 244 -4.34 25.54 7.87
CA ARG A 244 -4.06 26.86 8.48
C ARG A 244 -3.77 27.93 7.43
N LEU A 245 -3.04 27.58 6.36
CA LEU A 245 -2.80 28.49 5.23
C LEU A 245 -4.10 28.87 4.52
N ASP A 246 -5.05 27.95 4.38
CA ASP A 246 -6.35 28.21 3.75
C ASP A 246 -7.17 29.22 4.57
N VAL A 247 -7.12 29.12 5.91
CA VAL A 247 -7.73 30.13 6.80
C VAL A 247 -7.03 31.49 6.64
N CYS A 248 -5.70 31.48 6.71
CA CYS A 248 -4.84 32.68 6.57
C CYS A 248 -5.11 33.40 5.24
N TYR A 249 -5.22 32.65 4.14
CA TYR A 249 -5.49 33.17 2.80
C TYR A 249 -6.92 33.72 2.64
N ALA A 250 -7.89 33.19 3.39
CA ALA A 250 -9.28 33.64 3.36
C ALA A 250 -9.53 34.93 4.18
N CYS A 251 -8.57 35.35 5.01
CA CYS A 251 -8.67 36.58 5.79
C CYS A 251 -8.81 37.81 4.88
N ASP A 252 -9.71 38.72 5.28
CA ASP A 252 -9.81 40.03 4.62
C ASP A 252 -8.54 40.84 4.94
N PRO A 253 -7.75 41.24 3.92
CA PRO A 253 -6.54 42.04 4.14
C PRO A 253 -6.84 43.44 4.68
N PHE A 254 -8.10 43.88 4.72
CA PHE A 254 -8.50 45.18 5.26
C PHE A 254 -9.16 45.07 6.65
N ALA A 255 -9.19 43.87 7.26
CA ALA A 255 -9.67 43.69 8.62
C ALA A 255 -8.64 44.19 9.66
N GLU A 256 -9.12 44.57 10.85
CA GLU A 256 -8.28 45.05 11.96
C GLU A 256 -7.22 44.03 12.42
N ASP A 257 -7.39 42.75 12.08
CA ASP A 257 -6.55 41.62 12.49
C ASP A 257 -5.38 41.31 11.52
N LEU A 258 -4.99 42.25 10.64
CA LEU A 258 -3.90 42.04 9.67
C LEU A 258 -2.58 41.62 10.33
N LYS A 259 -2.26 42.21 11.50
CA LYS A 259 -1.03 41.88 12.22
C LYS A 259 -1.01 40.42 12.68
N GLU A 260 -2.13 39.92 13.18
CA GLU A 260 -2.28 38.52 13.59
C GLU A 260 -2.13 37.58 12.39
N SER A 261 -2.74 37.92 11.26
CA SER A 261 -2.61 37.15 10.01
C SER A 261 -1.18 37.11 9.49
N ALA A 262 -0.43 38.23 9.60
CA ALA A 262 0.98 38.29 9.21
C ALA A 262 1.88 37.45 10.13
N ASP A 263 1.63 37.47 11.44
CA ASP A 263 2.35 36.65 12.42
C ASP A 263 2.10 35.14 12.16
N ILE A 264 0.84 34.76 11.88
CA ILE A 264 0.47 33.38 11.49
C ILE A 264 1.20 32.96 10.20
N LEU A 265 1.23 33.82 9.17
CA LEU A 265 1.92 33.48 7.93
C LEU A 265 3.43 33.32 8.12
N ALA A 266 4.04 34.10 9.01
CA ALA A 266 5.45 33.96 9.34
C ALA A 266 5.75 32.60 10.01
N GLU A 267 4.89 32.17 10.94
CA GLU A 267 4.95 30.84 11.57
C GLU A 267 4.79 29.72 10.53
N LEU A 268 3.77 29.80 9.68
CA LEU A 268 3.53 28.82 8.62
C LEU A 268 4.71 28.70 7.64
N ARG A 269 5.39 29.82 7.34
CA ARG A 269 6.60 29.80 6.51
C ARG A 269 7.77 29.10 7.20
N ALA A 270 7.90 29.21 8.53
CA ALA A 270 8.90 28.48 9.28
C ALA A 270 8.62 26.97 9.24
N GLU A 271 7.38 26.57 9.54
CA GLU A 271 6.94 25.17 9.46
C GLU A 271 7.11 24.60 8.04
N GLN A 272 6.76 25.37 7.00
CA GLN A 272 6.98 24.99 5.61
C GLN A 272 8.45 24.74 5.27
N ASN A 273 9.36 25.51 5.85
CA ASN A 273 10.80 25.30 5.66
C ASN A 273 11.29 24.05 6.39
N GLU A 274 10.77 23.76 7.58
CA GLU A 274 11.06 22.52 8.32
C GLU A 274 10.56 21.29 7.56
N LEU A 275 9.34 21.35 6.98
CA LEU A 275 8.80 20.32 6.10
C LEU A 275 9.71 20.08 4.89
N LEU A 276 10.21 21.14 4.26
CA LEU A 276 11.13 21.02 3.11
C LEU A 276 12.47 20.38 3.51
N GLN A 277 13.05 20.76 4.66
CA GLN A 277 14.29 20.16 5.15
C GLN A 277 14.11 18.67 5.48
N THR A 278 12.99 18.32 6.09
CA THR A 278 12.63 16.94 6.41
C THR A 278 12.41 16.13 5.13
N ALA A 279 11.70 16.70 4.15
CA ALA A 279 11.50 16.08 2.85
C ALA A 279 12.82 15.84 2.10
N ASP A 280 13.73 16.82 2.11
CA ASP A 280 15.04 16.69 1.47
C ASP A 280 15.88 15.58 2.11
N THR A 281 15.83 15.44 3.43
CA THR A 281 16.52 14.37 4.15
C THR A 281 15.91 12.99 3.87
N LEU A 282 14.59 12.93 3.78
CA LEU A 282 13.86 11.69 3.54
C LEU A 282 14.07 11.17 2.11
N LEU A 283 14.10 12.07 1.12
CA LEU A 283 14.21 11.70 -0.31
C LEU A 283 15.38 10.75 -0.61
N ASP A 284 16.53 10.95 0.02
CA ASP A 284 17.72 10.12 -0.16
C ASP A 284 17.60 8.71 0.48
N GLN A 285 16.63 8.51 1.36
CA GLN A 285 16.42 7.28 2.13
C GLN A 285 15.29 6.42 1.56
N LEU A 286 14.50 6.95 0.61
CA LEU A 286 13.34 6.26 0.06
C LEU A 286 13.74 5.19 -0.97
N PRO A 287 13.02 4.05 -1.01
CA PRO A 287 13.03 3.14 -2.15
C PRO A 287 12.72 3.88 -3.47
N ALA A 288 13.28 3.41 -4.58
CA ALA A 288 13.28 4.15 -5.85
C ALA A 288 11.89 4.47 -6.43
N ASP A 289 10.94 3.54 -6.27
CA ASP A 289 9.54 3.67 -6.66
C ASP A 289 8.82 4.76 -5.84
N LEU A 290 8.98 4.75 -4.52
CA LEU A 290 8.44 5.76 -3.62
C LEU A 290 9.12 7.13 -3.83
N GLY A 291 10.44 7.12 -4.04
CA GLY A 291 11.25 8.32 -4.24
C GLY A 291 10.84 9.15 -5.45
N ALA A 292 10.39 8.52 -6.54
CA ALA A 292 9.96 9.23 -7.75
C ALA A 292 8.69 10.07 -7.50
N VAL A 293 7.67 9.49 -6.85
CA VAL A 293 6.42 10.20 -6.52
C VAL A 293 6.66 11.21 -5.40
N PHE A 294 7.49 10.86 -4.41
CA PHE A 294 7.88 11.76 -3.34
C PHE A 294 8.61 13.01 -3.85
N ALA A 295 9.48 12.88 -4.85
CA ALA A 295 10.16 14.03 -5.45
C ALA A 295 9.16 15.03 -6.06
N GLY A 296 8.12 14.54 -6.74
CA GLY A 296 7.03 15.39 -7.25
C GLY A 296 6.26 16.10 -6.14
N TRP A 297 5.93 15.38 -5.06
CA TRP A 297 5.30 15.95 -3.88
C TRP A 297 6.17 17.01 -3.19
N ARG A 298 7.49 16.78 -3.10
CA ARG A 298 8.46 17.77 -2.60
C ARG A 298 8.52 19.00 -3.51
N THR A 299 8.48 18.85 -4.83
CA THR A 299 8.37 20.00 -5.75
C THR A 299 7.11 20.81 -5.48
N ALA A 300 5.99 20.15 -5.16
CA ALA A 300 4.77 20.84 -4.77
C ALA A 300 4.92 21.61 -3.44
N LEU A 301 5.65 21.07 -2.44
CA LEU A 301 5.99 21.84 -1.24
C LEU A 301 6.77 23.12 -1.56
N VAL A 302 7.70 23.08 -2.52
CA VAL A 302 8.42 24.28 -2.97
C VAL A 302 7.44 25.29 -3.58
N GLY A 303 6.53 24.84 -4.42
CA GLY A 303 5.47 25.69 -4.98
C GLY A 303 4.58 26.33 -3.92
N ARG A 304 4.29 25.63 -2.81
CA ARG A 304 3.56 26.22 -1.67
C ARG A 304 4.39 27.29 -0.96
N SER A 305 5.69 27.10 -0.80
CA SER A 305 6.59 28.12 -0.24
C SER A 305 6.61 29.39 -1.10
N GLU A 306 6.64 29.25 -2.43
CA GLU A 306 6.52 30.38 -3.36
C GLU A 306 5.16 31.09 -3.25
N PHE A 307 4.07 30.33 -3.07
CA PHE A 307 2.75 30.90 -2.79
C PHE A 307 2.74 31.71 -1.49
N MET A 308 3.26 31.16 -0.39
CA MET A 308 3.33 31.88 0.90
C MET A 308 4.17 33.16 0.80
N ALA A 309 5.27 33.14 0.03
CA ALA A 309 6.07 34.33 -0.22
C ALA A 309 5.30 35.40 -1.00
N ALA A 310 4.59 35.00 -2.07
CA ALA A 310 3.74 35.91 -2.84
C ALA A 310 2.59 36.48 -1.99
N LEU A 311 2.03 35.69 -1.08
CA LEU A 311 0.96 36.11 -0.17
C LEU A 311 1.46 37.19 0.80
N ASN A 312 2.63 36.95 1.39
CA ASN A 312 3.28 37.92 2.26
C ASN A 312 3.58 39.24 1.53
N ASP A 313 4.12 39.16 0.31
CA ASP A 313 4.38 40.35 -0.52
C ASP A 313 3.09 41.08 -0.87
N TRP A 314 2.02 40.35 -1.19
CA TRP A 314 0.72 40.93 -1.51
C TRP A 314 0.18 41.75 -0.34
N TRP A 315 0.13 41.17 0.87
CA TRP A 315 -0.30 41.88 2.07
C TRP A 315 0.57 43.08 2.41
N HIS A 316 1.89 42.93 2.31
CA HIS A 316 2.79 44.05 2.57
C HIS A 316 2.52 45.25 1.64
N ASN A 317 2.27 45.01 0.35
CA ASN A 317 1.93 46.07 -0.59
C ASN A 317 0.54 46.67 -0.31
N LEU A 318 -0.44 45.88 0.16
CA LEU A 318 -1.73 46.41 0.58
C LEU A 318 -1.62 47.35 1.79
N THR A 319 -0.84 46.98 2.81
CA THR A 319 -0.60 47.85 3.97
C THR A 319 0.04 49.18 3.56
N LEU A 320 1.03 49.15 2.65
CA LEU A 320 1.69 50.36 2.16
C LEU A 320 0.76 51.22 1.30
N TYR A 321 -0.12 50.59 0.52
CA TYR A 321 -1.19 51.26 -0.20
C TYR A 321 -2.11 52.02 0.75
N GLU A 322 -2.60 51.38 1.82
CA GLU A 322 -3.49 52.02 2.80
C GLU A 322 -2.82 53.20 3.52
N GLN A 323 -1.57 53.03 3.97
CA GLN A 323 -0.80 54.10 4.60
C GLN A 323 -0.62 55.31 3.66
N SER A 324 -0.38 55.04 2.38
CA SER A 324 -0.26 56.09 1.36
C SER A 324 -1.59 56.79 1.10
N LEU A 325 -2.68 56.01 1.04
CA LEU A 325 -4.03 56.53 0.86
C LEU A 325 -4.47 57.43 2.04
N ASP A 326 -4.21 57.01 3.27
CA ASP A 326 -4.53 57.80 4.46
C ASP A 326 -3.70 59.08 4.53
N SER A 327 -2.42 59.00 4.15
CA SER A 327 -1.57 60.19 3.99
C SER A 327 -2.14 61.16 2.95
N ALA A 328 -2.64 60.65 1.81
CA ALA A 328 -3.29 61.45 0.79
C ALA A 328 -4.59 62.11 1.30
N LYS A 329 -5.44 61.38 2.04
CA LYS A 329 -6.67 61.91 2.65
C LYS A 329 -6.35 63.06 3.63
N ILE A 330 -5.35 62.89 4.48
CA ILE A 330 -4.91 63.93 5.45
C ILE A 330 -4.40 65.17 4.71
N ALA A 331 -3.56 64.98 3.69
CA ALA A 331 -3.03 66.07 2.88
C ALA A 331 -4.14 66.83 2.14
N LYS A 332 -5.10 66.12 1.53
CA LYS A 332 -6.29 66.69 0.89
C LYS A 332 -7.12 67.54 1.86
N ALA A 333 -7.49 66.98 3.01
CA ALA A 333 -8.27 67.68 4.03
C ALA A 333 -7.55 68.95 4.52
N THR A 334 -6.23 68.84 4.73
CA THR A 334 -5.40 69.97 5.15
C THR A 334 -5.31 71.05 4.08
N ALA A 335 -5.13 70.67 2.81
CA ALA A 335 -5.14 71.61 1.68
C ALA A 335 -6.49 72.32 1.55
N LYS A 336 -7.61 71.58 1.56
CA LYS A 336 -8.97 72.15 1.52
C LYS A 336 -9.19 73.16 2.66
N ARG A 337 -8.71 72.85 3.88
CA ARG A 337 -8.78 73.79 5.02
C ARG A 337 -8.00 75.08 4.76
N TYR A 338 -6.75 74.99 4.33
CA TYR A 338 -5.94 76.19 4.05
C TYR A 338 -6.47 77.02 2.88
N ILE A 339 -7.13 76.39 1.89
CA ILE A 339 -7.86 77.12 0.83
C ILE A 339 -9.02 77.90 1.46
N ALA A 340 -9.83 77.27 2.32
CA ALA A 340 -10.94 77.92 2.99
C ALA A 340 -10.46 79.09 3.88
N ASP A 341 -9.41 78.88 4.67
CA ASP A 341 -8.78 79.90 5.50
C ASP A 341 -8.30 81.07 4.62
N SER A 342 -7.61 80.78 3.51
CA SER A 342 -7.13 81.80 2.57
C SER A 342 -8.25 82.63 1.95
N LEU A 343 -9.42 82.04 1.68
CA LEU A 343 -10.58 82.75 1.14
C LEU A 343 -11.29 83.62 2.19
N ALA A 344 -11.15 83.27 3.46
CA ALA A 344 -11.71 84.04 4.59
C ALA A 344 -10.79 85.18 5.06
N GLU A 345 -9.51 85.17 4.68
CA GLU A 345 -8.51 86.13 5.13
C GLU A 345 -8.64 87.49 4.42
N THR A 346 -8.48 88.56 5.20
CA THR A 346 -8.53 89.94 4.71
C THR A 346 -7.14 90.52 4.48
N ASN A 347 -6.11 90.00 5.18
CA ASN A 347 -4.72 90.35 4.94
C ASN A 347 -4.16 89.58 3.73
N VAL A 348 -3.83 90.31 2.67
CA VAL A 348 -3.31 89.74 1.41
C VAL A 348 -2.04 88.91 1.60
N GLU A 349 -1.13 89.34 2.49
CA GLU A 349 0.12 88.62 2.75
C GLU A 349 -0.15 87.27 3.46
N THR A 350 -1.04 87.28 4.46
CA THR A 350 -1.46 86.06 5.16
C THR A 350 -2.24 85.12 4.24
N ALA A 351 -3.17 85.64 3.43
CA ALA A 351 -3.89 84.87 2.43
C ALA A 351 -2.94 84.20 1.43
N TYR A 352 -1.91 84.92 0.96
CA TYR A 352 -0.89 84.38 0.07
C TYR A 352 -0.11 83.23 0.72
N ILE A 353 0.26 83.36 2.00
CA ILE A 353 0.93 82.29 2.75
C ILE A 353 0.03 81.04 2.81
N TRP A 354 -1.24 81.18 3.20
CA TRP A 354 -2.18 80.06 3.29
C TRP A 354 -2.43 79.39 1.94
N THR A 355 -2.55 80.16 0.86
CA THR A 355 -2.62 79.61 -0.51
C THR A 355 -1.38 78.78 -0.85
N ARG A 356 -0.17 79.27 -0.55
CA ARG A 356 1.06 78.51 -0.79
C ARG A 356 1.17 77.25 0.06
N THR A 357 0.72 77.32 1.32
CA THR A 357 0.64 76.15 2.20
C THR A 357 -0.33 75.12 1.63
N ALA A 358 -1.50 75.53 1.17
CA ALA A 358 -2.46 74.64 0.51
C ALA A 358 -1.87 73.93 -0.70
N GLN A 359 -1.18 74.66 -1.59
CA GLN A 359 -0.48 74.08 -2.76
C GLN A 359 0.57 73.04 -2.36
N THR A 360 1.24 73.23 -1.22
CA THR A 360 2.25 72.28 -0.72
C THR A 360 1.59 70.98 -0.25
N TYR A 361 0.44 71.08 0.42
CA TYR A 361 -0.35 69.91 0.82
C TYR A 361 -1.02 69.23 -0.39
N GLU A 362 -1.46 69.97 -1.40
CA GLU A 362 -1.94 69.41 -2.66
C GLU A 362 -0.85 68.59 -3.38
N ALA A 363 0.36 69.12 -3.48
CA ALA A 363 1.50 68.38 -4.05
C ALA A 363 1.86 67.12 -3.21
N SER A 364 1.72 67.21 -1.89
CA SER A 364 1.95 66.08 -0.97
C SER A 364 0.87 65.00 -1.14
N MET A 365 -0.40 65.39 -1.34
CA MET A 365 -1.47 64.47 -1.70
C MET A 365 -1.18 63.75 -3.01
N VAL A 366 -0.83 64.49 -4.07
CA VAL A 366 -0.47 63.91 -5.38
C VAL A 366 0.64 62.87 -5.24
N THR A 367 1.70 63.21 -4.50
CA THR A 367 2.83 62.30 -4.25
C THR A 367 2.39 61.04 -3.51
N ALA A 368 1.53 61.17 -2.50
CA ALA A 368 1.00 60.03 -1.75
C ALA A 368 0.11 59.12 -2.63
N ILE A 369 -0.68 59.68 -3.55
CA ILE A 369 -1.46 58.91 -4.53
C ILE A 369 -0.54 58.17 -5.50
N ASP A 370 0.55 58.79 -5.97
CA ASP A 370 1.52 58.12 -6.83
C ASP A 370 2.14 56.90 -6.15
N PHE A 371 2.49 57.02 -4.86
CA PHE A 371 2.95 55.87 -4.08
C PHE A 371 1.86 54.80 -3.92
N ALA A 372 0.61 55.20 -3.61
CA ALA A 372 -0.51 54.26 -3.54
C ALA A 372 -0.69 53.47 -4.84
N ASN A 373 -0.61 54.14 -6.00
CA ASN A 373 -0.70 53.51 -7.33
C ASN A 373 0.49 52.57 -7.63
N ILE A 374 1.70 52.91 -7.17
CA ILE A 374 2.85 51.98 -7.24
C ILE A 374 2.55 50.69 -6.45
N TYR A 375 2.01 50.82 -5.24
CA TYR A 375 1.70 49.68 -4.38
C TYR A 375 0.53 48.84 -4.92
N ILE A 376 -0.49 49.47 -5.51
CA ILE A 376 -1.55 48.79 -6.27
C ILE A 376 -0.96 47.94 -7.38
N GLY A 377 -0.08 48.51 -8.22
CA GLY A 377 0.57 47.78 -9.31
C GLY A 377 1.37 46.57 -8.82
N ARG A 378 2.10 46.73 -7.70
CA ARG A 378 2.84 45.62 -7.08
C ARG A 378 1.92 44.55 -6.51
N ALA A 379 0.86 44.93 -5.79
CA ALA A 379 -0.12 44.00 -5.25
C ALA A 379 -0.82 43.20 -6.37
N ASN A 380 -1.26 43.88 -7.44
CA ASN A 380 -1.90 43.25 -8.59
C ASN A 380 -0.99 42.24 -9.30
N ASN A 381 0.33 42.50 -9.36
CA ASN A 381 1.29 41.53 -9.90
C ASN A 381 1.43 40.27 -9.02
N GLN A 382 1.20 40.37 -7.70
CA GLN A 382 1.23 39.19 -6.82
C GLN A 382 -0.03 38.34 -6.96
N ILE A 383 -1.20 38.92 -7.28
CA ILE A 383 -2.45 38.18 -7.51
C ILE A 383 -2.29 37.11 -8.62
N ASP A 384 -1.63 37.47 -9.72
CA ASP A 384 -1.40 36.54 -10.84
C ASP A 384 -0.48 35.38 -10.42
N LYS A 385 0.55 35.69 -9.60
CA LYS A 385 1.44 34.66 -9.04
C LYS A 385 0.72 33.75 -8.05
N LEU A 386 -0.08 34.31 -7.14
CA LEU A 386 -0.88 33.56 -6.17
C LEU A 386 -1.81 32.56 -6.87
N THR A 387 -2.50 33.03 -7.91
CA THR A 387 -3.41 32.18 -8.70
C THR A 387 -2.64 31.04 -9.38
N THR A 388 -1.53 31.37 -10.04
CA THR A 388 -0.72 30.41 -10.80
C THR A 388 -0.08 29.38 -9.88
N SER A 389 0.61 29.81 -8.82
CA SER A 389 1.31 28.90 -7.91
C SER A 389 0.33 27.96 -7.20
N ARG A 390 -0.80 28.48 -6.70
CA ARG A 390 -1.82 27.68 -6.03
C ARG A 390 -2.47 26.62 -6.92
N SER A 391 -2.73 26.96 -8.18
CA SER A 391 -3.22 25.99 -9.17
C SER A 391 -2.19 24.90 -9.51
N THR A 392 -0.91 25.19 -9.32
CA THR A 392 0.20 24.28 -9.66
C THR A 392 0.55 23.35 -8.50
N TYR A 393 0.70 23.89 -7.29
CA TYR A 393 1.19 23.08 -6.16
C TYR A 393 0.12 22.18 -5.55
N ARG A 394 -1.15 22.63 -5.49
CA ARG A 394 -2.20 21.87 -4.80
C ARG A 394 -2.41 20.46 -5.37
N PRO A 395 -2.51 20.27 -6.70
CA PRO A 395 -2.60 18.91 -7.27
C PRO A 395 -1.40 18.02 -6.89
N GLY A 396 -0.19 18.57 -6.87
CA GLY A 396 1.01 17.82 -6.47
C GLY A 396 1.04 17.41 -5.00
N LEU A 397 0.25 18.08 -4.14
CA LEU A 397 0.02 17.67 -2.75
C LEU A 397 -1.19 16.73 -2.58
N GLY A 398 -1.86 16.33 -3.66
CA GLY A 398 -3.09 15.53 -3.60
C GLY A 398 -4.33 16.35 -3.19
N LEU A 399 -4.29 17.67 -3.35
CA LEU A 399 -5.35 18.57 -2.92
C LEU A 399 -6.15 19.11 -4.12
N PRO A 400 -7.47 19.39 -3.93
CA PRO A 400 -8.27 20.00 -4.98
C PRO A 400 -7.80 21.43 -5.27
N VAL A 401 -7.91 21.84 -6.54
CA VAL A 401 -7.68 23.24 -6.95
C VAL A 401 -8.85 24.09 -6.46
N ASN A 402 -8.71 24.64 -5.25
CA ASN A 402 -9.64 25.62 -4.72
C ASN A 402 -9.03 27.02 -4.83
N LEU A 403 -9.54 27.81 -5.77
CA LEU A 403 -9.08 29.16 -6.05
C LEU A 403 -10.11 30.17 -5.55
N GLN A 404 -9.73 30.94 -4.54
CA GLN A 404 -10.44 32.17 -4.23
C GLN A 404 -10.03 33.24 -5.25
N SER A 405 -11.01 33.86 -5.89
CA SER A 405 -10.75 34.98 -6.79
C SER A 405 -10.38 36.21 -5.98
N ILE A 406 -9.18 36.76 -6.19
CA ILE A 406 -8.79 38.07 -5.66
C ILE A 406 -9.01 39.10 -6.74
N THR A 407 -9.84 40.11 -6.45
CA THR A 407 -10.10 41.23 -7.37
C THR A 407 -8.90 42.16 -7.42
N LYS A 408 -8.48 42.54 -8.63
CA LYS A 408 -7.41 43.54 -8.82
C LYS A 408 -7.90 44.92 -8.39
N LEU A 409 -7.02 45.68 -7.74
CA LEU A 409 -7.29 47.07 -7.36
C LEU A 409 -7.14 48.00 -8.57
N GLU A 410 -8.01 48.99 -8.68
CA GLU A 410 -7.93 50.04 -9.69
C GLU A 410 -6.99 51.15 -9.24
N ASN A 411 -6.28 51.77 -10.19
CA ASN A 411 -5.47 52.94 -9.89
C ASN A 411 -6.37 54.12 -9.49
N ILE A 412 -5.91 54.89 -8.52
CA ILE A 412 -6.58 56.11 -8.06
C ILE A 412 -6.26 57.23 -9.04
N ASP A 413 -7.32 57.81 -9.63
CA ASP A 413 -7.22 59.05 -10.39
C ASP A 413 -7.09 60.24 -9.43
N GLN A 414 -6.00 61.01 -9.56
CA GLN A 414 -5.68 62.10 -8.65
C GLN A 414 -6.73 63.22 -8.69
N GLN A 415 -7.29 63.50 -9.86
CA GLN A 415 -8.27 64.57 -10.04
C GLN A 415 -9.62 64.16 -9.45
N ALA A 416 -10.08 62.94 -9.71
CA ALA A 416 -11.26 62.37 -9.09
C ALA A 416 -11.12 62.34 -7.56
N PHE A 417 -9.95 61.91 -7.05
CA PHE A 417 -9.67 61.89 -5.61
C PHE A 417 -9.73 63.29 -4.98
N TRP A 418 -9.20 64.32 -5.66
CA TRP A 418 -9.29 65.70 -5.17
C TRP A 418 -10.74 66.20 -5.09
N LEU A 419 -11.54 65.89 -6.12
CA LEU A 419 -12.92 66.35 -6.28
C LEU A 419 -13.93 65.61 -5.40
N GLU A 420 -13.61 64.42 -4.92
CA GLU A 420 -14.42 63.70 -3.95
C GLU A 420 -14.57 64.56 -2.67
N ASP A 421 -15.73 64.55 -2.02
CA ASP A 421 -16.00 65.46 -0.91
C ASP A 421 -15.24 65.10 0.37
#